data_AF-A0A949IKN4-F1
#
_entry.id   AF-A0A949IKN4-F1
#
_cell.length_a   1.000
_cell.length_b   1.000
_cell.length_c   1.000
_cell.angle_alpha   90.00
_cell.angle_beta   90.00
_cell.angle_gamma   90.00
#
_symmetry.space_group_name_H-M   'P 1'
#
loop_
_entity.id
_entity.type
_entity.pdbx_description
1 polymer ?
#
loop_
_entity_poly.entity_id
_entity_poly.type
_entity_poly.pdbx_seq_one_letter_code
_entity_poly.pdbx_strand_id
1 'polypeptide(L)'
;MSDFAAEFGKVADLVNGAAKGVLNKFDQMLFNALVGCLKSDDYEAVKVAVDQLVKENRPVSIPPLYFVSKAHPNERAREKARVALSQFKQDEKIQELTAGKEVKDAVVALVKEFGNYRQG
;
A
#
# COMPACT_ATOMS: atom_id res chain seq x y z
N MET A 1 6.59 -0.02 -18.83
CA MET A 1 5.53 0.58 -17.97
C MET A 1 4.34 -0.37 -17.74
N SER A 2 4.12 -1.38 -18.58
CA SER A 2 2.99 -2.34 -18.49
C SER A 2 3.03 -3.29 -17.28
N ASP A 3 4.21 -3.70 -16.82
CA ASP A 3 4.30 -4.73 -15.77
C ASP A 3 3.96 -4.19 -14.37
N PHE A 4 4.44 -3.00 -14.02
CA PHE A 4 4.14 -2.39 -12.71
C PHE A 4 2.64 -2.15 -12.52
N ALA A 5 1.97 -1.51 -13.49
CA ALA A 5 0.54 -1.21 -13.37
C ALA A 5 -0.33 -2.48 -13.30
N ALA A 6 0.03 -3.52 -14.06
CA ALA A 6 -0.66 -4.81 -14.03
C ALA A 6 -0.43 -5.55 -12.70
N GLU A 7 0.80 -5.54 -12.18
CA GLU A 7 1.12 -6.16 -10.89
C GLU A 7 0.50 -5.39 -9.72
N PHE A 8 0.52 -4.06 -9.78
CA PHE A 8 -0.12 -3.21 -8.80
C PHE A 8 -1.64 -3.38 -8.79
N GLY A 9 -2.25 -3.60 -9.96
CA GLY A 9 -3.68 -3.95 -10.06
C GLY A 9 -4.04 -5.17 -9.23
N LYS A 10 -3.22 -6.24 -9.29
CA LYS A 10 -3.41 -7.44 -8.46
C LYS A 10 -3.26 -7.16 -6.97
N VAL A 11 -2.30 -6.32 -6.60
CA VAL A 11 -2.12 -5.89 -5.20
C VAL A 11 -3.33 -5.09 -4.72
N ALA A 12 -3.82 -4.14 -5.53
CA ALA A 12 -4.99 -3.35 -5.23
C ALA A 12 -6.23 -4.24 -5.02
N ASP A 13 -6.43 -5.24 -5.88
CA ASP A 13 -7.55 -6.19 -5.73
C ASP A 13 -7.46 -7.03 -4.45
N LEU A 14 -6.25 -7.49 -4.08
CA LEU A 14 -6.02 -8.22 -2.83
C LEU A 14 -6.31 -7.36 -1.60
N VAL A 15 -5.80 -6.13 -1.59
CA VAL A 15 -6.02 -5.19 -0.49
C VAL A 15 -7.49 -4.82 -0.40
N ASN A 16 -8.15 -4.56 -1.53
CA ASN A 16 -9.59 -4.24 -1.58
C ASN A 16 -10.44 -5.41 -1.09
N GLY A 17 -10.06 -6.64 -1.43
CA GLY A 17 -10.68 -7.86 -0.90
C GLY A 17 -10.60 -7.93 0.63
N ALA A 18 -9.43 -7.66 1.20
CA ALA A 18 -9.25 -7.64 2.66
C ALA A 18 -9.97 -6.47 3.33
N ALA A 19 -9.94 -5.28 2.72
CA ALA A 19 -10.56 -4.07 3.24
C ALA A 19 -12.10 -4.13 3.31
N LYS A 20 -12.77 -4.99 2.52
CA LYS A 20 -14.25 -5.16 2.52
C LYS A 20 -14.83 -5.48 3.90
N GLY A 21 -14.06 -6.12 4.77
CA GLY A 21 -14.51 -6.46 6.13
C GLY A 21 -14.23 -5.38 7.19
N VAL A 22 -13.45 -4.34 6.85
CA VAL A 22 -12.91 -3.36 7.80
C VAL A 22 -13.37 -1.94 7.48
N LEU A 23 -13.56 -1.58 6.20
CA LEU A 23 -13.96 -0.26 5.77
C LEU A 23 -15.47 -0.18 5.46
N ASN A 24 -16.08 0.95 5.81
CA ASN A 24 -17.42 1.28 5.31
C ASN A 24 -17.36 1.59 3.79
N LYS A 25 -18.51 1.64 3.11
CA LYS A 25 -18.56 1.83 1.65
C LYS A 25 -17.89 3.13 1.16
N PHE A 26 -17.95 4.22 1.94
CA PHE A 26 -17.34 5.49 1.58
C PHE A 26 -15.81 5.44 1.75
N ASP A 27 -15.34 4.91 2.87
CA ASP A 27 -13.91 4.70 3.13
C ASP A 27 -13.31 3.75 2.09
N GLN A 28 -14.05 2.72 1.67
CA GLN A 28 -13.62 1.80 0.64
C GLN A 28 -13.50 2.47 -0.74
N MET A 29 -14.46 3.33 -1.11
CA MET A 29 -14.38 4.08 -2.36
C MET A 29 -13.18 5.05 -2.37
N LEU A 30 -12.97 5.77 -1.26
CA LEU A 30 -11.83 6.67 -1.11
C LEU A 30 -10.51 5.90 -1.15
N PHE A 31 -10.42 4.79 -0.42
CA PHE A 31 -9.24 3.94 -0.41
C PHE A 31 -8.92 3.40 -1.81
N ASN A 32 -9.92 2.92 -2.56
CA ASN A 32 -9.75 2.47 -3.93
C ASN A 32 -9.24 3.59 -4.86
N ALA A 33 -9.73 4.81 -4.67
CA ALA A 33 -9.27 5.96 -5.44
C ALA A 33 -7.81 6.32 -5.12
N LEU A 34 -7.44 6.34 -3.84
CA LEU A 34 -6.07 6.60 -3.39
C LEU A 34 -5.09 5.54 -3.90
N VAL A 35 -5.44 4.26 -3.76
CA VAL A 35 -4.68 3.15 -4.33
C VAL A 35 -4.59 3.30 -5.86
N GLY A 36 -5.68 3.69 -6.52
CA GLY A 36 -5.69 4.00 -7.94
C GLY A 36 -4.70 5.10 -8.34
N CYS A 37 -4.48 6.12 -7.52
CA CYS A 37 -3.51 7.18 -7.76
C CYS A 37 -2.05 6.73 -7.58
N LEU A 38 -1.79 5.70 -6.75
CA LEU A 38 -0.44 5.16 -6.54
C LEU A 38 0.17 4.48 -7.78
N LYS A 39 -0.65 4.17 -8.80
CA LYS A 39 -0.18 3.63 -10.08
C LYS A 39 0.18 4.71 -11.11
N SER A 40 -0.05 5.98 -10.79
CA SER A 40 0.16 7.10 -11.70
C SER A 40 1.63 7.33 -11.96
N ASP A 41 1.99 7.70 -13.19
CA ASP A 41 3.34 8.17 -13.51
C ASP A 41 3.59 9.60 -12.99
N ASP A 42 2.50 10.34 -12.69
CA ASP A 42 2.56 11.67 -12.08
C ASP A 42 2.92 11.57 -10.59
N TYR A 43 4.13 12.03 -10.27
CA TYR A 43 4.63 12.06 -8.90
C TYR A 43 3.74 12.86 -7.95
N GLU A 44 3.15 13.99 -8.36
CA GLU A 44 2.32 14.78 -7.46
C GLU A 44 1.03 14.04 -7.11
N ALA A 45 0.43 13.32 -8.06
CA ALA A 45 -0.72 12.45 -7.80
C ALA A 45 -0.37 11.31 -6.81
N VAL A 46 0.78 10.66 -7.00
CA VAL A 46 1.27 9.61 -6.09
C VAL A 46 1.55 10.19 -4.70
N LYS A 47 2.21 11.34 -4.62
CA LYS A 47 2.54 12.01 -3.36
C LYS A 47 1.29 12.37 -2.57
N VAL A 48 0.27 12.97 -3.20
CA VAL A 48 -1.01 13.28 -2.56
C VAL A 48 -1.68 12.02 -2.04
N ALA A 49 -1.66 10.94 -2.82
CA ALA A 49 -2.22 9.67 -2.39
C ALA A 49 -1.48 9.09 -1.18
N VAL A 50 -0.14 9.08 -1.20
CA VAL A 50 0.68 8.62 -0.08
C VAL A 50 0.43 9.47 1.18
N ASP A 51 0.41 10.80 1.06
CA ASP A 51 0.19 11.70 2.19
C ASP A 51 -1.19 11.49 2.83
N GLN A 52 -2.22 11.27 2.02
CA GLN A 52 -3.56 10.97 2.51
C GLN A 52 -3.63 9.60 3.21
N LEU A 53 -3.00 8.57 2.64
CA LEU A 53 -2.96 7.22 3.24
C LEU A 53 -2.22 7.21 4.59
N VAL A 54 -1.16 8.01 4.72
CA VAL A 54 -0.42 8.21 5.98
C VAL A 54 -1.27 8.97 6.98
N LYS A 55 -1.94 10.04 6.55
CA LYS A 55 -2.82 10.85 7.41
C LYS A 55 -3.97 10.03 8.01
N GLU A 56 -4.54 9.12 7.22
CA GLU A 56 -5.57 8.20 7.71
C GLU A 56 -5.01 7.15 8.67
N ASN A 57 -3.69 6.88 8.60
CA ASN A 57 -2.95 5.97 9.47
C ASN A 57 -3.63 4.60 9.66
N ARG A 58 -4.24 4.09 8.59
CA ARG A 58 -4.90 2.79 8.60
C ARG A 58 -3.91 1.69 8.21
N PRO A 59 -3.78 0.60 8.98
CA PRO A 59 -2.83 -0.47 8.65
C PRO A 59 -3.03 -1.08 7.26
N VAL A 60 -4.27 -1.11 6.75
CA VAL A 60 -4.60 -1.58 5.39
C VAL A 60 -3.89 -0.79 4.27
N SER A 61 -3.35 0.40 4.57
CA SER A 61 -2.53 1.19 3.66
C SER A 61 -1.08 0.71 3.54
N ILE A 62 -0.59 -0.11 4.48
CA ILE A 62 0.80 -0.59 4.51
C ILE A 62 1.14 -1.45 3.28
N PRO A 63 0.34 -2.47 2.88
CA PRO A 63 0.68 -3.29 1.72
C PRO A 63 0.83 -2.52 0.39
N PRO A 64 -0.09 -1.62 -0.04
CA PRO A 64 0.09 -0.89 -1.28
C PRO A 64 1.27 0.09 -1.20
N LEU A 65 1.50 0.74 -0.05
CA LEU A 65 2.68 1.60 0.16
C LEU A 65 3.99 0.81 0.10
N TYR A 66 4.02 -0.41 0.64
CA TYR A 66 5.17 -1.30 0.55
C TYR A 66 5.49 -1.64 -0.91
N PHE A 67 4.48 -2.03 -1.69
CA PHE A 67 4.69 -2.34 -3.10
C PHE A 67 5.24 -1.14 -3.87
N VAL A 68 4.65 0.05 -3.67
CA VAL A 68 5.15 1.30 -4.28
C VAL A 68 6.60 1.56 -3.88
N SER A 69 6.97 1.38 -2.61
CA SER A 69 8.34 1.61 -2.13
C SER A 69 9.38 0.72 -2.81
N LYS A 70 8.97 -0.47 -3.28
CA LYS A 70 9.87 -1.48 -3.89
C LYS A 70 9.87 -1.46 -5.41
N ALA A 71 8.72 -1.23 -6.03
CA ALA A 71 8.53 -1.52 -7.45
C ALA A 71 8.09 -0.32 -8.31
N HIS A 72 7.75 0.83 -7.71
CA HIS A 72 7.28 1.98 -8.49
C HIS A 72 8.37 2.49 -9.45
N PRO A 73 8.06 2.81 -10.73
CA PRO A 73 9.07 3.23 -11.71
C PRO A 73 9.76 4.55 -11.33
N ASN A 74 8.99 5.51 -10.80
CA ASN A 74 9.51 6.78 -10.29
C ASN A 74 10.22 6.61 -8.94
N GLU A 75 11.50 6.97 -8.87
CA GLU A 75 12.32 6.88 -7.66
C GLU A 75 11.83 7.77 -6.50
N ARG A 76 11.34 8.97 -6.81
CA ARG A 76 10.80 9.88 -5.79
C ARG A 76 9.56 9.29 -5.12
N ALA A 77 8.72 8.61 -5.91
CA ALA A 77 7.56 7.90 -5.38
C ALA A 77 7.97 6.72 -4.48
N ARG A 78 9.01 5.95 -4.88
CA ARG A 78 9.56 4.87 -4.03
C ARG A 78 10.02 5.40 -2.68
N GLU A 79 10.82 6.46 -2.69
CA GLU A 79 11.36 7.05 -1.46
C GLU A 79 10.26 7.66 -0.59
N LYS A 80 9.30 8.36 -1.19
CA LYS A 80 8.14 8.92 -0.49
C LYS A 80 7.33 7.82 0.20
N ALA A 81 7.07 6.71 -0.48
CA ALA A 81 6.37 5.56 0.10
C ALA A 81 7.19 4.89 1.21
N ARG A 82 8.53 4.81 1.07
CA ARG A 82 9.43 4.30 2.13
C ARG A 82 9.34 5.14 3.40
N VAL A 83 9.40 6.47 3.27
CA VAL A 83 9.27 7.41 4.40
C VAL A 83 7.86 7.38 5.00
N ALA A 84 6.83 7.15 4.17
CA ALA A 84 5.47 6.98 4.64
C ALA A 84 5.31 5.73 5.53
N LEU A 85 5.93 4.61 5.15
CA LEU A 85 5.83 3.35 5.91
C LEU A 85 6.33 3.47 7.35
N SER A 86 7.40 4.23 7.60
CA SER A 86 7.91 4.41 8.97
C SER A 86 6.98 5.21 9.88
N GLN A 87 6.02 5.96 9.32
CA GLN A 87 5.05 6.71 10.11
C GLN A 87 3.98 5.80 10.75
N PHE A 88 3.81 4.58 10.22
CA PHE A 88 2.91 3.59 10.80
C PHE A 88 3.51 2.91 12.04
N LYS A 89 4.81 3.09 12.31
CA LYS A 89 5.55 2.47 13.44
C LYS A 89 5.43 0.94 13.46
N GLN A 90 5.40 0.34 12.27
CA GLN A 90 5.32 -1.11 12.06
C GLN A 90 6.60 -1.65 11.39
N ASP A 91 7.70 -0.91 11.45
CA ASP A 91 8.94 -1.22 10.72
C ASP A 91 9.45 -2.63 11.01
N GLU A 92 9.50 -3.03 12.29
CA GLU A 92 9.91 -4.38 12.69
C GLU A 92 8.98 -5.44 12.12
N LYS A 93 7.66 -5.23 12.18
CA LYS A 93 6.67 -6.19 11.68
C LYS A 93 6.69 -6.30 10.16
N ILE A 94 6.84 -5.17 9.47
CA ILE A 94 7.03 -5.13 8.02
C ILE A 94 8.31 -5.87 7.64
N GLN A 95 9.41 -5.67 8.37
CA GLN A 95 10.65 -6.39 8.12
C GLN A 95 10.49 -7.89 8.35
N GLU A 96 9.90 -8.32 9.48
CA GLU A 96 9.63 -9.72 9.78
C GLU A 96 8.81 -10.40 8.67
N LEU A 97 7.75 -9.72 8.21
CA LEU A 97 6.84 -10.26 7.21
C LEU A 97 7.41 -10.27 5.79
N THR A 98 8.45 -9.48 5.52
CA THR A 98 8.98 -9.29 4.15
C THR A 98 10.43 -9.71 3.96
N ALA A 99 11.17 -10.02 5.04
CA ALA A 99 12.55 -10.47 4.98
C ALA A 99 12.71 -11.74 4.12
N GLY A 100 13.64 -11.69 3.17
CA GLY A 100 13.96 -12.81 2.27
C GLY A 100 12.86 -13.19 1.27
N LYS A 101 11.77 -12.43 1.20
CA LYS A 101 10.66 -12.68 0.27
C LYS A 101 10.77 -11.83 -0.98
N GLU A 102 10.28 -12.35 -2.09
CA GLU A 102 10.01 -11.51 -3.26
C GLU A 102 8.91 -10.49 -2.94
N VAL A 103 8.92 -9.36 -3.65
CA VAL A 103 7.99 -8.24 -3.42
C VAL A 103 6.53 -8.69 -3.41
N LYS A 104 6.15 -9.61 -4.29
CA LYS A 104 4.78 -10.13 -4.38
C LYS A 104 4.40 -10.94 -3.13
N ASP A 105 5.26 -11.86 -2.70
CA ASP A 105 5.02 -12.69 -1.51
C ASP A 105 5.05 -11.87 -0.22
N ALA A 106 5.95 -10.90 -0.15
CA ALA A 106 6.01 -9.89 0.90
C ALA A 106 4.67 -9.14 1.01
N VAL A 107 4.13 -8.66 -0.11
CA VAL A 107 2.84 -7.96 -0.12
C VAL A 107 1.69 -8.87 0.28
N VAL A 108 1.65 -10.11 -0.19
CA VAL A 108 0.61 -11.08 0.24
C VAL A 108 0.65 -11.30 1.75
N ALA A 109 1.85 -11.42 2.34
CA ALA A 109 2.01 -11.54 3.78
C ALA A 109 1.53 -10.28 4.52
N LEU A 110 1.87 -9.10 4.02
CA LEU A 110 1.40 -7.82 4.56
C LEU A 110 -0.12 -7.66 4.45
N VAL A 111 -0.74 -8.08 3.34
CA VAL A 111 -2.22 -8.04 3.20
C VAL A 111 -2.89 -8.97 4.19
N LYS A 112 -2.33 -10.17 4.43
CA LYS A 112 -2.87 -11.10 5.43
C LYS A 112 -2.84 -10.51 6.84
N GLU A 113 -1.73 -9.87 7.20
CA GLU A 113 -1.56 -9.25 8.52
C GLU A 113 -2.41 -7.97 8.65
N PHE A 114 -2.21 -7.03 7.73
CA PHE A 114 -2.71 -5.66 7.86
C PHE A 114 -4.04 -5.39 7.15
N GLY A 115 -4.43 -6.25 6.19
CA GLY A 115 -5.67 -6.10 5.44
C GLY A 115 -6.93 -6.43 6.25
N ASN A 116 -6.79 -7.27 7.28
CA ASN A 116 -7.86 -7.61 8.23
C ASN A 116 -7.63 -7.03 9.62
N TYR A 117 -6.72 -6.06 9.75
CA TYR A 117 -6.33 -5.51 11.04
C TYR A 117 -7.52 -4.77 11.67
N ARG A 118 -8.25 -5.47 12.54
CA ARG A 118 -9.15 -4.82 13.48
C ARG A 118 -8.25 -4.11 14.47
N GLN A 119 -8.27 -2.77 14.46
CA GLN A 119 -7.73 -2.01 15.57
C GLN A 119 -8.45 -2.51 16.83
N GLY A 120 -7.72 -3.24 17.67
CA GLY A 120 -8.16 -3.64 19.00
C GLY A 120 -8.16 -2.44 19.93
#